data_AF-A0A1I7XA37-F1
#
_entry.id   AF-A0A1I7XA37-F1
#
_cell.length_a   1.000
_cell.length_b   1.000
_cell.length_c   1.000
_cell.angle_alpha   90.00
_cell.angle_beta   90.00
_cell.angle_gamma   90.00
#
_symmetry.space_group_name_H-M   'P 1'
#
loop_
_entity.id
_entity.type
_entity.pdbx_description
1 polymer ?
#
loop_
_entity_poly.entity_id
_entity_poly.type
_entity_poly.pdbx_seq_one_letter_code
_entity_poly.pdbx_strand_id
1 'polypeptide(L)'
;MSYIQEKFLGEYPEYDGRGIIIAILDTGVDPTLPGLQIKMDKHDRENLACQMDFLKAIEKMEDKGPVVDCLVWNDGKTWKVCKNYLDKIIQTITCCSMNSLVFLDEATYTFHIEPSGNLLEICMASGSHGSHVANIAAAYFPDEPKKNGLAPGAQIISLSIGDNRIDSMETGTALTRAMNLCSEMKVDVVNMSFGEGTHLPNKGRIIEELKRLVEKHNVTFVTSAGNNGPALTTVGAPGGTTTGVLGIGAFLTPEMADPLYGVFNQVDGNLYPWSSRGPW
;
A
#
# COMPACT_ATOMS: atom_id res chain seq x y z
N MET A 1 21.04 60.77 35.01
CA MET A 1 21.15 60.19 33.66
C MET A 1 19.78 59.95 33.02
N SER A 2 18.83 59.30 33.71
CA SER A 2 17.51 58.90 33.16
C SER A 2 16.79 59.96 32.33
N TYR A 3 16.63 61.20 32.82
CA TYR A 3 15.89 62.27 32.11
C TYR A 3 16.38 62.54 30.67
N ILE A 4 17.67 62.38 30.38
CA ILE A 4 18.21 62.58 29.03
C ILE A 4 17.92 61.36 28.15
N GLN A 5 18.04 60.14 28.70
CA GLN A 5 17.75 58.89 28.01
C GLN A 5 16.26 58.75 27.68
N GLU A 6 15.39 59.01 28.66
CA GLU A 6 13.93 58.99 28.50
C GLU A 6 13.46 59.99 27.44
N LYS A 7 14.03 61.20 27.43
CA LYS A 7 13.73 62.18 26.39
C LYS A 7 14.22 61.73 25.01
N PHE A 8 15.45 61.22 24.91
CA PHE A 8 16.03 60.78 23.64
C PHE A 8 15.26 59.60 23.03
N LEU A 9 14.90 58.59 23.83
CA LEU A 9 14.11 57.45 23.37
C LEU A 9 12.62 57.81 23.20
N GLY A 10 12.11 58.83 23.87
CA GLY A 10 10.79 59.39 23.59
C GLY A 10 10.71 60.10 22.22
N GLU A 11 11.78 60.78 21.81
CA GLU A 11 11.90 61.41 20.48
C GLU A 11 12.30 60.39 19.39
N TYR A 12 13.08 59.35 19.72
CA TYR A 12 13.55 58.31 18.79
C TYR A 12 13.37 56.88 19.36
N PRO A 13 12.14 56.32 19.34
CA PRO A 13 11.82 55.06 20.04
C PRO A 13 12.61 53.84 19.56
N GLU A 14 12.97 53.80 18.27
CA GLU A 14 13.70 52.66 17.71
C GLU A 14 15.22 52.73 17.92
N TYR A 15 15.73 53.79 18.55
CA TYR A 15 17.18 54.09 18.63
C TYR A 15 17.75 53.68 20.00
N ASP A 16 17.25 52.58 20.56
CA ASP A 16 17.61 52.03 21.87
C ASP A 16 18.78 51.03 21.84
N GLY A 17 19.38 50.82 20.66
CA GLY A 17 20.55 49.94 20.49
C GLY A 17 20.21 48.44 20.39
N ARG A 18 18.93 48.06 20.26
CA ARG A 18 18.55 46.67 19.93
C ARG A 18 19.33 46.16 18.71
N GLY A 19 20.04 45.05 18.88
CA GLY A 19 20.88 44.44 17.84
C GLY A 19 22.32 44.97 17.74
N ILE A 20 22.70 45.97 18.53
CA ILE A 20 24.09 46.48 18.58
C ILE A 20 24.90 45.72 19.64
N ILE A 21 26.08 45.23 19.26
CA ILE A 21 27.04 44.64 20.19
C ILE A 21 28.01 45.73 20.66
N ILE A 22 28.08 45.94 21.98
CA ILE A 22 28.99 46.91 22.60
C ILE A 22 30.07 46.14 23.37
N ALA A 23 31.33 46.37 23.03
CA ALA A 23 32.47 45.89 23.82
C ALA A 23 32.87 46.94 24.85
N ILE A 24 32.89 46.56 26.14
CA ILE A 24 33.35 47.42 27.24
C ILE A 24 34.79 47.02 27.58
N LEU A 25 35.74 47.90 27.28
CA LEU A 25 37.17 47.73 27.58
C LEU A 25 37.51 48.52 28.84
N ASP A 26 37.21 47.94 30.00
CA ASP A 26 37.46 48.49 31.34
C ASP A 26 38.13 47.41 32.22
N THR A 27 38.41 47.76 33.47
CA THR A 27 38.92 46.91 34.56
C THR A 27 38.09 45.66 34.86
N GLY A 28 36.85 45.59 34.37
CA GLY A 28 35.96 44.43 34.44
C GLY A 28 34.49 44.87 34.49
N VAL A 29 33.58 43.96 34.13
CA VAL A 29 32.13 44.16 34.29
C VAL A 29 31.58 43.00 35.11
N ASP A 30 30.81 43.29 36.16
CA ASP A 30 30.14 42.28 36.97
C ASP A 30 28.79 41.87 36.33
N PRO A 31 28.66 40.66 35.76
CA PRO A 31 27.43 40.22 35.12
C PRO A 31 26.33 39.82 36.12
N THR A 32 26.63 39.77 37.42
CA THR A 32 25.66 39.36 38.45
C THR A 32 24.68 40.49 38.82
N LEU A 33 24.92 41.73 38.39
CA LEU A 33 24.00 42.84 38.62
C LEU A 33 22.63 42.59 37.95
N PRO A 34 21.49 42.84 38.63
CA PRO A 34 20.16 42.48 38.13
C PRO A 34 19.76 43.06 36.76
N GLY A 35 20.39 44.17 36.33
CA GLY A 35 20.17 44.77 35.01
C GLY A 35 20.96 44.12 33.86
N LEU A 36 21.86 43.17 34.15
CA LEU A 36 22.70 42.47 33.17
C LEU A 36 22.38 40.97 33.04
N GLN A 37 21.49 40.44 33.88
CA GLN A 37 21.04 39.05 33.81
C GLN A 37 19.87 38.88 32.82
N ILE A 38 20.05 38.02 31.81
CA ILE A 38 19.00 37.69 30.82
C ILE A 38 18.21 36.46 31.29
N LYS A 39 16.88 36.46 31.10
CA LYS A 39 15.97 35.36 31.49
C LYS A 39 16.15 34.09 30.65
N MET A 40 15.90 32.95 31.29
CA MET A 40 16.16 31.56 30.84
C MET A 40 17.63 31.24 30.63
N ASP A 41 18.10 30.15 31.25
CA ASP A 41 19.45 29.66 31.00
C ASP A 41 19.59 29.32 29.51
N LYS A 42 20.70 29.77 28.91
CA LYS A 42 21.08 29.44 27.54
C LYS A 42 21.08 27.93 27.34
N HIS A 43 21.52 27.17 28.34
CA HIS A 43 21.57 25.71 28.32
C HIS A 43 20.19 25.07 28.19
N ASP A 44 19.18 25.53 28.93
CA ASP A 44 17.81 25.01 28.86
C ASP A 44 17.20 25.24 27.47
N ARG A 45 17.43 26.42 26.90
CA ARG A 45 16.96 26.76 25.54
C ARG A 45 17.64 25.91 24.47
N GLU A 46 18.92 25.61 24.61
CA GLU A 46 19.67 24.73 23.71
C GLU A 46 19.23 23.27 23.84
N ASN A 47 19.00 22.78 25.06
CA ASN A 47 18.44 21.45 25.33
C ASN A 47 17.04 21.28 24.72
N LEU A 48 16.15 22.27 24.89
CA LEU A 48 14.82 22.27 24.28
C LEU A 48 14.87 22.29 22.75
N ALA A 49 15.83 23.01 22.15
CA ALA A 49 16.04 22.98 20.70
C ALA A 49 16.49 21.58 20.23
N CYS A 50 17.44 20.96 20.91
CA CYS A 50 17.89 19.59 20.63
C CYS A 50 16.75 18.56 20.76
N GLN A 51 15.90 18.66 21.78
CA GLN A 51 14.73 17.79 21.95
C GLN A 51 13.72 17.98 20.81
N MET A 52 13.45 19.23 20.42
CA MET A 52 12.55 19.54 19.31
C MET A 52 13.09 19.00 17.97
N ASP A 53 14.39 19.09 17.71
CA ASP A 53 14.98 18.57 16.48
C ASP A 53 15.07 17.03 16.48
N PHE A 54 15.26 16.39 17.64
CA PHE A 54 15.13 14.95 17.82
C PHE A 54 13.71 14.45 17.53
N LEU A 55 12.68 15.14 18.03
CA LEU A 55 11.28 14.79 17.75
C LEU A 55 10.93 14.94 16.26
N LYS A 56 11.38 16.02 15.60
CA LYS A 56 11.26 16.19 14.14
C LYS A 56 12.04 15.15 13.33
N ALA A 57 13.08 14.54 13.90
CA ALA A 57 13.80 13.44 13.27
C ALA A 57 13.00 12.14 13.40
N ILE A 58 12.44 11.84 14.58
CA ILE A 58 11.54 10.69 14.80
C ILE A 58 10.31 10.76 13.90
N GLU A 59 9.65 11.92 13.78
CA GLU A 59 8.49 12.13 12.91
C GLU A 59 8.76 11.78 11.43
N LYS A 60 10.04 11.83 11.01
CA LYS A 60 10.49 11.48 9.66
C LYS A 60 11.03 10.05 9.54
N MET A 61 11.11 9.30 10.64
CA MET A 61 11.51 7.89 10.58
C MET A 61 10.32 7.07 10.07
N GLU A 62 10.60 6.21 9.09
CA GLU A 62 9.61 5.30 8.55
C GLU A 62 9.40 4.13 9.51
N ASP A 63 8.21 4.03 10.11
CA ASP A 63 7.84 2.87 10.92
C ASP A 63 7.64 1.64 10.01
N LYS A 64 8.50 0.65 10.18
CA LYS A 64 8.43 -0.64 9.45
C LYS A 64 7.51 -1.65 10.13
N GLY A 65 6.89 -1.29 11.24
CA GLY A 65 6.00 -2.14 12.01
C GLY A 65 6.75 -3.18 12.87
N PRO A 66 6.00 -4.05 13.56
CA PRO A 66 6.56 -5.02 14.49
C PRO A 66 7.33 -6.15 13.80
N VAL A 67 8.48 -6.51 14.38
CA VAL A 67 9.20 -7.75 14.05
C VAL A 67 8.68 -8.88 14.94
N VAL A 68 8.50 -10.07 14.36
CA VAL A 68 7.88 -11.25 15.02
C VAL A 68 8.75 -12.48 14.77
N ASP A 69 9.17 -13.15 15.83
CA ASP A 69 9.89 -14.42 15.70
C ASP A 69 8.93 -15.54 15.29
N CYS A 70 9.31 -16.28 14.25
CA CYS A 70 8.54 -17.40 13.71
C CYS A 70 9.35 -18.70 13.82
N LEU A 71 8.79 -19.70 14.48
CA LEU A 71 9.41 -21.01 14.69
C LEU A 71 8.63 -22.06 13.89
N VAL A 72 9.31 -22.73 12.95
CA VAL A 72 8.71 -23.67 11.99
C VAL A 72 9.24 -25.08 12.26
N TRP A 73 8.35 -26.07 12.32
CA TRP A 73 8.74 -27.48 12.46
C TRP A 73 7.72 -28.42 11.82
N ASN A 74 8.10 -29.67 11.60
CA ASN A 74 7.21 -30.74 11.17
C ASN A 74 6.95 -31.69 12.34
N ASP A 75 5.68 -32.00 12.63
CA ASP A 75 5.29 -32.93 13.71
C ASP A 75 5.28 -34.41 13.28
N GLY A 76 5.79 -34.72 12.09
CA GLY A 76 5.74 -36.04 11.44
C GLY A 76 4.46 -36.27 10.62
N LYS A 77 3.51 -35.33 10.64
CA LYS A 77 2.28 -35.37 9.83
C LYS A 77 2.04 -34.09 9.05
N THR A 78 2.34 -32.94 9.67
CA THR A 78 2.04 -31.60 9.15
C THR A 78 3.10 -30.60 9.58
N TRP A 79 3.32 -29.58 8.75
CA TRP A 79 4.09 -28.41 9.12
C TRP A 79 3.30 -27.51 10.08
N LYS A 80 3.99 -27.01 11.10
CA LYS A 80 3.49 -26.13 12.17
C LYS A 80 4.29 -24.83 12.20
N VAL A 81 3.63 -23.76 12.60
CA VAL A 81 4.24 -22.45 12.87
C VAL A 81 3.85 -21.99 14.26
N CYS A 82 4.81 -21.52 15.03
CA CYS A 82 4.60 -20.77 16.26
C CYS A 82 5.11 -19.34 16.08
N LYS A 83 4.35 -18.36 16.56
CA LYS A 83 4.75 -16.94 16.61
C LYS A 83 4.99 -16.49 18.04
N ASN A 84 6.08 -15.75 18.25
CA ASN A 84 6.35 -15.01 19.48
C ASN A 84 6.26 -13.51 19.20
N TYR A 85 5.46 -12.80 19.98
CA TYR A 85 5.37 -11.33 19.96
C TYR A 85 5.38 -10.83 21.40
N LEU A 86 6.30 -9.93 21.72
CA LEU A 86 6.52 -9.41 23.08
C LEU A 86 6.68 -10.53 24.14
N ASP A 87 7.52 -11.53 23.84
CA ASP A 87 7.86 -12.69 24.69
C ASP A 87 6.68 -13.52 25.19
N LYS A 88 5.59 -13.53 24.43
CA LYS A 88 4.46 -14.44 24.61
C LYS A 88 4.32 -15.35 23.40
N ILE A 89 4.33 -16.65 23.64
CA ILE A 89 3.90 -17.66 22.67
C ILE A 89 2.42 -17.42 22.39
N ILE A 90 2.11 -16.93 21.19
CA ILE A 90 0.74 -16.51 20.85
C ILE A 90 -0.11 -17.69 20.39
N GLN A 91 0.38 -18.50 19.44
CA GLN A 91 -0.40 -19.59 18.85
C GLN A 91 0.49 -20.59 18.11
N THR A 92 0.14 -21.88 18.20
CA THR A 92 0.62 -22.90 17.26
C THR A 92 -0.43 -23.10 16.18
N ILE A 93 -0.05 -22.89 14.92
CA ILE A 93 -0.95 -22.89 13.77
C ILE A 93 -0.56 -24.01 12.80
N THR A 94 -1.57 -24.64 12.20
CA THR A 94 -1.39 -25.66 11.15
C THR A 94 -1.55 -25.01 9.78
N CYS A 95 -0.73 -25.44 8.80
CA CYS A 95 -0.77 -24.95 7.42
C CYS A 95 -2.21 -24.97 6.84
N CYS A 96 -2.51 -24.02 5.96
CA CYS A 96 -3.83 -23.84 5.31
C CYS A 96 -5.02 -23.50 6.24
N SER A 97 -4.78 -23.01 7.46
CA SER A 97 -5.85 -22.45 8.32
C SER A 97 -5.82 -20.91 8.33
N MET A 98 -6.99 -20.28 8.25
CA MET A 98 -7.15 -18.82 8.33
C MET A 98 -7.15 -18.38 9.80
N ASN A 99 -6.30 -17.41 10.17
CA ASN A 99 -6.13 -16.97 11.55
C ASN A 99 -6.04 -15.44 11.65
N SER A 100 -6.50 -14.87 12.76
CA SER A 100 -6.32 -13.46 13.10
C SER A 100 -5.00 -13.24 13.88
N LEU A 101 -4.46 -12.02 13.84
CA LEU A 101 -3.53 -11.60 14.91
C LEU A 101 -4.34 -11.40 16.20
N VAL A 102 -3.68 -11.56 17.35
CA VAL A 102 -4.36 -11.56 18.64
C VAL A 102 -4.78 -10.15 19.06
N PHE A 103 -6.10 -9.96 19.17
CA PHE A 103 -6.85 -9.03 20.04
C PHE A 103 -6.55 -7.52 20.00
N LEU A 104 -5.48 -7.05 19.35
CA LEU A 104 -5.11 -5.62 19.26
C LEU A 104 -5.06 -5.08 17.84
N ASP A 105 -4.77 -5.92 16.83
CA ASP A 105 -4.77 -5.56 15.41
C ASP A 105 -5.74 -6.43 14.62
N GLU A 106 -6.61 -5.83 13.79
CA GLU A 106 -7.61 -6.51 12.94
C GLU A 106 -7.01 -7.23 11.71
N ALA A 107 -5.71 -7.55 11.76
CA ALA A 107 -4.97 -8.14 10.65
C ALA A 107 -5.20 -9.66 10.54
N THR A 108 -5.86 -10.09 9.45
CA THR A 108 -6.09 -11.50 9.14
C THR A 108 -5.03 -12.03 8.17
N TYR A 109 -4.48 -13.20 8.46
CA TYR A 109 -3.43 -13.83 7.66
C TYR A 109 -3.58 -15.35 7.59
N THR A 110 -2.83 -15.95 6.66
CA THR A 110 -2.65 -17.41 6.53
C THR A 110 -1.17 -17.71 6.29
N PHE A 111 -0.81 -18.99 6.31
CA PHE A 111 0.55 -19.45 6.04
C PHE A 111 0.58 -20.51 4.95
N HIS A 112 1.62 -20.42 4.13
CA HIS A 112 2.13 -21.52 3.34
C HIS A 112 3.58 -21.83 3.78
N ILE A 113 3.98 -23.09 3.69
CA ILE A 113 5.31 -23.57 4.09
C ILE A 113 5.78 -24.47 2.96
N GLU A 114 6.93 -24.14 2.37
CA GLU A 114 7.49 -24.96 1.29
C GLU A 114 7.71 -26.40 1.78
N PRO A 115 7.48 -27.46 0.97
CA PRO A 115 7.69 -28.84 1.37
C PRO A 115 9.07 -29.17 1.98
N SER A 116 10.10 -28.36 1.68
CA SER A 116 11.45 -28.47 2.25
C SER A 116 11.55 -28.02 3.72
N GLY A 117 10.60 -27.20 4.19
CA GLY A 117 10.64 -26.51 5.49
C GLY A 117 11.46 -25.23 5.54
N ASN A 118 12.23 -24.90 4.49
CA ASN A 118 13.17 -23.78 4.50
C ASN A 118 12.54 -22.39 4.26
N LEU A 119 11.27 -22.35 3.84
CA LEU A 119 10.56 -21.11 3.54
C LEU A 119 9.17 -21.10 4.20
N LEU A 120 8.94 -20.08 5.04
CA LEU A 120 7.64 -19.70 5.56
C LEU A 120 7.11 -18.51 4.77
N GLU A 121 5.93 -18.65 4.18
CA GLU A 121 5.25 -17.59 3.46
C GLU A 121 4.03 -17.14 4.28
N ILE A 122 4.02 -15.87 4.70
CA ILE A 122 2.91 -15.27 5.43
C ILE A 122 2.07 -14.48 4.42
N CYS A 123 0.83 -14.92 4.18
CA CYS A 123 -0.08 -14.27 3.25
C CYS A 123 -1.10 -13.44 4.04
N MET A 124 -1.14 -12.13 3.79
CA MET A 124 -2.09 -11.18 4.36
C MET A 124 -2.81 -10.47 3.22
N ALA A 125 -4.08 -10.11 3.41
CA ALA A 125 -4.81 -9.32 2.43
C ALA A 125 -4.33 -7.85 2.48
N SER A 126 -3.48 -7.43 1.54
CA SER A 126 -3.10 -6.02 1.38
C SER A 126 -4.18 -5.27 0.59
N GLY A 127 -5.04 -4.55 1.34
CA GLY A 127 -6.07 -3.67 0.78
C GLY A 127 -7.36 -4.38 0.34
N SER A 128 -8.36 -3.57 -0.04
CA SER A 128 -9.72 -4.02 -0.33
C SER A 128 -9.94 -4.49 -1.78
N HIS A 129 -9.05 -4.15 -2.71
CA HIS A 129 -9.26 -4.36 -4.14
C HIS A 129 -9.46 -5.83 -4.51
N GLY A 130 -8.56 -6.73 -4.07
CA GLY A 130 -8.65 -8.16 -4.35
C GLY A 130 -9.93 -8.80 -3.79
N SER A 131 -10.34 -8.41 -2.58
CA SER A 131 -11.59 -8.87 -1.96
C SER A 131 -12.83 -8.37 -2.71
N HIS A 132 -12.81 -7.13 -3.21
CA HIS A 132 -13.91 -6.60 -4.02
C HIS A 132 -14.06 -7.35 -5.36
N VAL A 133 -12.94 -7.61 -6.05
CA VAL A 133 -12.91 -8.42 -7.28
C VAL A 133 -13.42 -9.84 -7.03
N ALA A 134 -12.97 -10.49 -5.95
CA ALA A 134 -13.42 -11.82 -5.56
C ALA A 134 -14.93 -11.85 -5.25
N ASN A 135 -15.46 -10.80 -4.61
CA ASN A 135 -16.88 -10.70 -4.31
C ASN A 135 -17.75 -10.61 -5.58
N ILE A 136 -17.36 -9.78 -6.55
CA ILE A 136 -18.06 -9.68 -7.84
C ILE A 136 -18.07 -11.03 -8.58
N ALA A 137 -16.96 -11.78 -8.51
CA ALA A 137 -16.84 -13.07 -9.17
C ALA A 137 -17.71 -14.15 -8.52
N ALA A 138 -17.62 -14.35 -7.20
CA ALA A 138 -18.15 -15.56 -6.55
C ALA A 138 -18.59 -15.38 -5.08
N ALA A 139 -18.95 -14.17 -4.61
CA ALA A 139 -19.53 -14.04 -3.28
C ALA A 139 -20.83 -14.86 -3.13
N TYR A 140 -21.03 -15.45 -1.95
CA TYR A 140 -22.20 -16.25 -1.62
C TYR A 140 -22.86 -15.77 -0.33
N PHE A 141 -24.09 -15.28 -0.44
CA PHE A 141 -24.94 -14.79 0.64
C PHE A 141 -26.23 -15.63 0.65
N PRO A 142 -26.35 -16.66 1.51
CA PRO A 142 -27.51 -17.56 1.50
C PRO A 142 -28.82 -16.83 1.85
N ASP A 143 -28.77 -15.89 2.78
CA ASP A 143 -29.95 -15.13 3.25
C ASP A 143 -30.29 -13.93 2.35
N GLU A 144 -29.34 -13.45 1.55
CA GLU A 144 -29.51 -12.32 0.63
C GLU A 144 -28.94 -12.62 -0.78
N PRO A 145 -29.51 -13.57 -1.55
CA PRO A 145 -28.92 -13.99 -2.84
C PRO A 145 -28.77 -12.88 -3.90
N LYS A 146 -29.43 -11.73 -3.72
CA LYS A 146 -29.25 -10.52 -4.54
C LYS A 146 -27.85 -9.89 -4.41
N LYS A 147 -27.10 -10.22 -3.36
CA LYS A 147 -25.72 -9.76 -3.12
C LYS A 147 -24.66 -10.72 -3.66
N ASN A 148 -25.06 -11.87 -4.23
CA ASN A 148 -24.12 -12.86 -4.76
C ASN A 148 -23.26 -12.29 -5.89
N GLY A 149 -22.03 -12.81 -6.00
CA GLY A 149 -21.25 -12.69 -7.22
C GLY A 149 -21.88 -13.47 -8.38
N LEU A 150 -21.29 -13.38 -9.57
CA LEU A 150 -21.84 -14.02 -10.77
C LEU A 150 -21.87 -15.56 -10.68
N ALA A 151 -20.88 -16.17 -10.02
CA ALA A 151 -20.70 -17.61 -9.88
C ALA A 151 -20.54 -18.03 -8.39
N PRO A 152 -21.59 -17.93 -7.56
CA PRO A 152 -21.50 -18.13 -6.10
C PRO A 152 -21.14 -19.56 -5.67
N GLY A 153 -21.19 -20.53 -6.57
CA GLY A 153 -20.74 -21.91 -6.32
C GLY A 153 -19.26 -22.17 -6.67
N ALA A 154 -18.55 -21.17 -7.20
CA ALA A 154 -17.13 -21.30 -7.54
C ALA A 154 -16.22 -21.20 -6.30
N GLN A 155 -15.13 -21.95 -6.30
CA GLN A 155 -14.09 -21.83 -5.28
C GLN A 155 -13.08 -20.76 -5.69
N ILE A 156 -12.71 -19.88 -4.76
CA ILE A 156 -11.71 -18.82 -4.99
C ILE A 156 -10.35 -19.30 -4.48
N ILE A 157 -9.31 -19.15 -5.31
CA ILE A 157 -7.92 -19.26 -4.88
C ILE A 157 -7.29 -17.86 -5.02
N SER A 158 -6.87 -17.29 -3.90
CA SER A 158 -6.23 -15.96 -3.87
C SER A 158 -4.72 -16.09 -4.03
N LEU A 159 -4.17 -15.47 -5.08
CA LEU A 159 -2.74 -15.42 -5.36
C LEU A 159 -2.29 -13.97 -5.38
N SER A 160 -1.55 -13.54 -4.34
CA SER A 160 -1.01 -12.18 -4.32
C SER A 160 0.16 -12.06 -5.30
N ILE A 161 0.00 -11.17 -6.29
CA ILE A 161 1.04 -10.86 -7.29
C ILE A 161 1.72 -9.51 -7.03
N GLY A 162 1.12 -8.66 -6.19
CA GLY A 162 1.62 -7.34 -5.81
C GLY A 162 2.64 -7.43 -4.67
N ASP A 163 3.70 -6.64 -4.77
CA ASP A 163 4.76 -6.59 -3.77
C ASP A 163 4.69 -5.28 -2.96
N ASN A 164 4.31 -5.40 -1.68
CA ASN A 164 4.13 -4.25 -0.78
C ASN A 164 5.42 -3.44 -0.56
N ARG A 165 6.60 -3.95 -0.97
CA ARG A 165 7.88 -3.22 -0.91
C ARG A 165 8.05 -2.20 -2.04
N ILE A 166 7.18 -2.27 -3.06
CA ILE A 166 7.13 -1.39 -4.23
C ILE A 166 5.67 -0.98 -4.50
N ASP A 167 5.01 -0.46 -3.46
CA ASP A 167 3.63 0.08 -3.52
C ASP A 167 2.57 -0.91 -4.06
N SER A 168 2.74 -2.20 -3.80
CA SER A 168 1.88 -3.30 -4.27
C SER A 168 1.91 -3.55 -5.78
N MET A 169 2.86 -2.96 -6.52
CA MET A 169 3.08 -3.21 -7.94
C MET A 169 3.40 -4.69 -8.20
N GLU A 170 2.95 -5.23 -9.34
CA GLU A 170 3.21 -6.61 -9.69
C GLU A 170 4.65 -6.84 -10.17
N THR A 171 5.17 -8.04 -9.92
CA THR A 171 6.51 -8.43 -10.38
C THR A 171 6.45 -9.60 -11.35
N GLY A 172 7.32 -9.61 -12.35
CA GLY A 172 7.41 -10.73 -13.30
C GLY A 172 7.70 -12.07 -12.62
N THR A 173 8.41 -12.05 -11.49
CA THR A 173 8.63 -13.23 -10.64
C THR A 173 7.34 -13.69 -9.96
N ALA A 174 6.56 -12.80 -9.34
CA ALA A 174 5.28 -13.15 -8.72
C ALA A 174 4.26 -13.65 -9.76
N LEU A 175 4.16 -12.99 -10.93
CA LEU A 175 3.34 -13.45 -12.05
C LEU A 175 3.72 -14.85 -12.53
N THR A 176 5.02 -15.12 -12.72
CA THR A 176 5.51 -16.44 -13.15
C THR A 176 5.19 -17.52 -12.11
N ARG A 177 5.38 -17.21 -10.81
CA ARG A 177 5.02 -18.12 -9.71
C ARG A 177 3.52 -18.39 -9.67
N ALA A 178 2.67 -17.38 -9.82
CA ALA A 178 1.23 -17.53 -9.84
C ALA A 178 0.76 -18.37 -11.04
N MET A 179 1.27 -18.12 -12.25
CA MET A 179 0.94 -18.92 -13.45
C MET A 179 1.36 -20.39 -13.33
N ASN A 180 2.53 -20.66 -12.73
CA ASN A 180 2.94 -22.04 -12.41
C ASN A 180 1.95 -22.70 -11.44
N LEU A 181 1.63 -22.03 -10.33
CA LEU A 181 0.72 -22.59 -9.32
C LEU A 181 -0.69 -22.80 -9.87
N CYS A 182 -1.21 -21.89 -10.71
CA CYS A 182 -2.45 -22.09 -11.46
C CYS A 182 -2.42 -23.36 -12.34
N SER A 183 -1.28 -23.64 -12.98
CA SER A 183 -1.08 -24.85 -13.79
C SER A 183 -1.05 -26.13 -12.95
N GLU A 184 -0.43 -26.08 -11.77
CA GLU A 184 -0.31 -27.20 -10.83
C GLU A 184 -1.64 -27.53 -10.14
N MET A 185 -2.37 -26.49 -9.70
CA MET A 185 -3.70 -26.61 -9.10
C MET A 185 -4.80 -26.90 -10.12
N LYS A 186 -4.51 -26.78 -11.43
CA LYS A 186 -5.44 -26.99 -12.55
C LYS A 186 -6.68 -26.11 -12.47
N VAL A 187 -6.49 -24.79 -12.31
CA VAL A 187 -7.61 -23.83 -12.28
C VAL A 187 -8.24 -23.68 -13.66
N ASP A 188 -9.57 -23.60 -13.75
CA ASP A 188 -10.27 -23.45 -15.04
C ASP A 188 -10.24 -22.01 -15.59
N VAL A 189 -10.26 -21.02 -14.69
CA VAL A 189 -10.35 -19.58 -15.01
C VAL A 189 -9.39 -18.80 -14.12
N VAL A 190 -8.69 -17.84 -14.72
CA VAL A 190 -7.90 -16.82 -14.00
C VAL A 190 -8.46 -15.44 -14.32
N ASN A 191 -8.66 -14.61 -13.29
CA ASN A 191 -8.95 -13.19 -13.45
C ASN A 191 -7.79 -12.34 -12.90
N MET A 192 -7.20 -11.51 -13.75
CA MET A 192 -6.13 -10.57 -13.40
C MET A 192 -6.64 -9.14 -13.56
N SER A 193 -7.15 -8.54 -12.48
CA SER A 193 -7.49 -7.11 -12.44
C SER A 193 -6.24 -6.28 -12.10
N PHE A 194 -5.19 -6.45 -12.90
CA PHE A 194 -3.88 -5.81 -12.75
C PHE A 194 -3.23 -5.69 -14.13
N GLY A 195 -2.34 -4.72 -14.31
CA GLY A 195 -1.62 -4.58 -15.57
C GLY A 195 -1.17 -3.16 -15.87
N GLU A 196 -0.20 -3.07 -16.77
CA GLU A 196 0.60 -1.87 -17.00
C GLU A 196 0.68 -1.48 -18.48
N GLY A 197 1.22 -0.28 -18.73
CA GLY A 197 1.65 0.13 -20.07
C GLY A 197 2.81 -0.71 -20.59
N THR A 198 2.83 -1.05 -21.88
CA THR A 198 3.96 -1.76 -22.51
C THR A 198 4.32 -1.17 -23.87
N HIS A 199 5.61 -1.19 -24.17
CA HIS A 199 6.15 -0.80 -25.48
C HIS A 199 6.08 -1.92 -26.53
N LEU A 200 5.93 -3.18 -26.10
CA LEU A 200 5.97 -4.36 -26.96
C LEU A 200 4.93 -5.38 -26.46
N PRO A 201 3.64 -5.22 -26.80
CA PRO A 201 2.57 -6.02 -26.21
C PRO A 201 2.75 -7.52 -26.46
N ASN A 202 3.08 -7.93 -27.68
CA ASN A 202 3.00 -9.34 -28.07
C ASN A 202 4.29 -10.16 -27.82
N LYS A 203 5.20 -9.68 -26.95
CA LYS A 203 6.52 -10.28 -26.73
C LYS A 203 6.92 -10.27 -25.25
N GLY A 204 7.82 -11.19 -24.88
CA GLY A 204 8.44 -11.26 -23.56
C GLY A 204 7.93 -12.45 -22.73
N ARG A 205 8.72 -12.81 -21.72
CA ARG A 205 8.55 -14.06 -20.96
C ARG A 205 7.17 -14.23 -20.34
N ILE A 206 6.59 -13.17 -19.77
CA ILE A 206 5.24 -13.23 -19.16
C ILE A 206 4.16 -13.57 -20.21
N ILE A 207 4.32 -13.10 -21.45
CA ILE A 207 3.37 -13.39 -22.54
C ILE A 207 3.53 -14.85 -23.01
N GLU A 208 4.74 -15.39 -23.00
CA GLU A 208 5.01 -16.80 -23.29
C GLU A 208 4.44 -17.72 -22.20
N GLU A 209 4.58 -17.35 -20.93
CA GLU A 209 4.02 -18.09 -19.78
C GLU A 209 2.48 -18.05 -19.79
N LEU A 210 1.89 -16.91 -20.11
CA LEU A 210 0.44 -16.80 -20.27
C LEU A 210 -0.06 -17.67 -21.43
N LYS A 211 0.59 -17.60 -22.61
CA LYS A 211 0.26 -18.49 -23.74
C LYS A 211 0.36 -19.96 -23.35
N ARG A 212 1.41 -20.36 -22.60
CA ARG A 212 1.53 -21.73 -22.07
C ARG A 212 0.32 -22.12 -21.21
N LEU A 213 -0.13 -21.24 -20.32
CA LEU A 213 -1.27 -21.48 -19.43
C LEU A 213 -2.58 -21.64 -20.22
N VAL A 214 -2.84 -20.78 -21.21
CA VAL A 214 -4.04 -20.87 -22.06
C VAL A 214 -3.98 -22.07 -23.01
N GLU A 215 -2.90 -22.23 -23.78
CA GLU A 215 -2.81 -23.20 -24.88
C GLU A 215 -2.52 -24.64 -24.41
N LYS A 216 -1.76 -24.83 -23.33
CA LYS A 216 -1.35 -26.17 -22.85
C LYS A 216 -2.12 -26.65 -21.63
N HIS A 217 -2.60 -25.74 -20.79
CA HIS A 217 -3.36 -26.06 -19.59
C HIS A 217 -4.86 -25.75 -19.74
N ASN A 218 -5.30 -25.23 -20.90
CA ASN A 218 -6.69 -24.96 -21.24
C ASN A 218 -7.42 -24.03 -20.26
N VAL A 219 -6.68 -23.08 -19.69
CA VAL A 219 -7.18 -22.11 -18.71
C VAL A 219 -7.72 -20.87 -19.40
N THR A 220 -8.93 -20.43 -19.05
CA THR A 220 -9.49 -19.16 -19.54
C THR A 220 -8.85 -18.00 -18.78
N PHE A 221 -8.07 -17.16 -19.48
CA PHE A 221 -7.41 -16.00 -18.85
C PHE A 221 -8.18 -14.71 -19.15
N VAL A 222 -8.72 -14.09 -18.10
CA VAL A 222 -9.47 -12.83 -18.13
C VAL A 222 -8.64 -11.75 -17.45
N THR A 223 -8.65 -10.54 -17.98
CA THR A 223 -7.89 -9.42 -17.42
C THR A 223 -8.54 -8.08 -17.81
N SER A 224 -8.29 -7.02 -17.03
CA SER A 224 -8.74 -5.68 -17.40
C SER A 224 -8.04 -5.17 -18.66
N ALA A 225 -8.76 -4.44 -19.52
CA ALA A 225 -8.19 -3.66 -20.62
C ALA A 225 -7.33 -2.47 -20.12
N GLY A 226 -7.50 -2.05 -18.87
CA GLY A 226 -6.77 -0.94 -18.25
C GLY A 226 -7.62 0.32 -18.09
N ASN A 227 -7.08 1.27 -17.32
CA ASN A 227 -7.77 2.48 -16.88
C ASN A 227 -7.11 3.77 -17.45
N ASN A 228 -6.45 3.67 -18.61
CA ASN A 228 -5.69 4.76 -19.24
C ASN A 228 -6.44 5.45 -20.40
N GLY A 229 -7.76 5.24 -20.53
CA GLY A 229 -8.61 5.96 -21.48
C GLY A 229 -8.73 7.47 -21.18
N PRO A 230 -9.40 8.26 -22.04
CA PRO A 230 -10.27 7.83 -23.14
C PRO A 230 -9.59 7.74 -24.52
N ALA A 231 -8.30 8.06 -24.63
CA ALA A 231 -7.59 8.07 -25.91
C ALA A 231 -7.49 6.66 -26.52
N LEU A 232 -7.35 6.57 -27.85
CA LEU A 232 -7.06 5.32 -28.55
C LEU A 232 -5.64 4.84 -28.21
N THR A 233 -5.41 3.53 -28.32
CA THR A 233 -4.10 2.90 -28.03
C THR A 233 -3.66 3.11 -26.57
N THR A 234 -4.59 2.89 -25.65
CA THR A 234 -4.41 3.04 -24.19
C THR A 234 -4.64 1.77 -23.39
N VAL A 235 -5.05 0.68 -24.04
CA VAL A 235 -4.85 -0.68 -23.50
C VAL A 235 -3.31 -0.84 -23.37
N GLY A 236 -2.70 -1.52 -22.40
CA GLY A 236 -3.18 -2.44 -21.35
C GLY A 236 -2.53 -3.84 -21.52
N ALA A 237 -1.48 -4.15 -20.76
CA ALA A 237 -0.89 -5.49 -20.72
C ALA A 237 -1.21 -6.19 -19.38
N PRO A 238 -1.66 -7.46 -19.38
CA PRO A 238 -1.76 -8.38 -20.51
C PRO A 238 -3.02 -8.22 -21.40
N GLY A 239 -3.92 -7.27 -21.10
CA GLY A 239 -5.26 -7.16 -21.71
C GLY A 239 -5.37 -7.07 -23.23
N GLY A 240 -4.31 -6.69 -23.95
CA GLY A 240 -4.29 -6.80 -25.41
C GLY A 240 -2.93 -7.22 -25.98
N THR A 241 -2.32 -8.22 -25.34
CA THR A 241 -0.98 -8.72 -25.73
C THR A 241 -1.00 -10.04 -26.52
N THR A 242 -2.08 -10.81 -26.45
CA THR A 242 -2.13 -12.13 -27.09
C THR A 242 -3.55 -12.60 -27.34
N THR A 243 -3.72 -13.38 -28.41
CA THR A 243 -5.00 -13.90 -28.90
C THR A 243 -5.66 -14.95 -28.01
N GLY A 244 -5.06 -15.28 -26.86
CA GLY A 244 -5.61 -16.18 -25.84
C GLY A 244 -6.14 -15.48 -24.58
N VAL A 245 -6.11 -14.15 -24.53
CA VAL A 245 -6.54 -13.35 -23.36
C VAL A 245 -7.85 -12.64 -23.64
N LEU A 246 -8.77 -12.67 -22.67
CA LEU A 246 -9.99 -11.88 -22.68
C LEU A 246 -9.74 -10.55 -21.95
N GLY A 247 -9.41 -9.51 -22.72
CA GLY A 247 -9.28 -8.13 -22.24
C GLY A 247 -10.64 -7.45 -22.07
N ILE A 248 -10.99 -7.08 -20.84
CA ILE A 248 -12.32 -6.56 -20.48
C ILE A 248 -12.27 -5.05 -20.26
N GLY A 249 -13.03 -4.29 -21.08
CA GLY A 249 -13.27 -2.86 -20.87
C GLY A 249 -14.48 -2.58 -19.97
N ALA A 250 -14.53 -1.39 -19.36
CA ALA A 250 -15.66 -0.96 -18.54
C ALA A 250 -16.68 -0.16 -19.35
N PHE A 251 -17.97 -0.49 -19.18
CA PHE A 251 -19.10 0.17 -19.84
C PHE A 251 -20.09 0.67 -18.79
N LEU A 252 -20.61 1.88 -18.98
CA LEU A 252 -21.62 2.50 -18.14
C LEU A 252 -22.97 2.47 -18.86
N THR A 253 -24.00 1.91 -18.22
CA THR A 253 -25.38 1.99 -18.74
C THR A 253 -26.09 3.24 -18.21
N PRO A 254 -27.16 3.74 -18.88
CA PRO A 254 -27.94 4.88 -18.39
C PRO A 254 -28.51 4.64 -16.97
N GLU A 255 -28.93 3.41 -16.67
CA GLU A 255 -29.50 3.01 -15.38
C GLU A 255 -28.47 3.01 -14.24
N MET A 256 -27.17 2.91 -14.56
CA MET A 256 -26.07 2.98 -13.61
C MET A 256 -25.60 4.41 -13.34
N ALA A 257 -25.78 5.33 -14.29
CA ALA A 257 -25.15 6.65 -14.29
C ALA A 257 -25.61 7.54 -13.12
N ASP A 258 -26.91 7.60 -12.84
CA ASP A 258 -27.45 8.35 -11.69
C ASP A 258 -27.08 7.70 -10.34
N PRO A 259 -27.48 6.45 -10.03
CA PRO A 259 -27.29 5.88 -8.68
C PRO A 259 -25.81 5.63 -8.29
N LEU A 260 -24.90 5.46 -9.26
CA LEU A 260 -23.48 5.23 -8.96
C LEU A 260 -22.59 6.47 -9.09
N TYR A 261 -22.98 7.46 -9.90
CA TYR A 261 -22.12 8.60 -10.25
C TYR A 261 -22.81 9.97 -10.16
N GLY A 262 -24.08 10.03 -9.72
CA GLY A 262 -24.81 11.28 -9.50
C GLY A 262 -25.06 12.09 -10.77
N VAL A 263 -25.15 11.42 -11.94
CA VAL A 263 -25.31 12.07 -13.24
C VAL A 263 -26.77 12.51 -13.41
N PHE A 264 -27.03 13.78 -13.09
CA PHE A 264 -28.38 14.40 -13.07
C PHE A 264 -29.13 14.34 -14.42
N ASN A 265 -28.42 14.38 -15.55
CA ASN A 265 -29.02 14.23 -16.87
C ASN A 265 -28.88 12.79 -17.34
N GLN A 266 -29.91 12.22 -17.97
CA GLN A 266 -29.75 10.93 -18.67
C GLN A 266 -28.63 11.03 -19.71
N VAL A 267 -27.72 10.05 -19.64
CA VAL A 267 -26.62 9.86 -20.60
C VAL A 267 -26.82 8.54 -21.33
N ASP A 268 -26.48 8.50 -22.62
CA ASP A 268 -26.47 7.27 -23.38
C ASP A 268 -25.42 6.29 -22.83
N GLY A 269 -25.69 4.98 -22.99
CA GLY A 269 -24.75 3.95 -22.59
C GLY A 269 -23.44 4.06 -23.37
N ASN A 270 -22.31 4.13 -22.67
CA ASN A 270 -21.00 4.36 -23.28
C ASN A 270 -19.88 3.66 -22.48
N LEU A 271 -18.75 3.39 -23.13
CA LEU A 271 -17.54 2.97 -22.45
C LEU A 271 -17.12 4.02 -21.42
N TYR A 272 -16.80 3.58 -20.20
CA TYR A 272 -16.45 4.47 -19.10
C TYR A 272 -15.24 5.35 -19.49
N PRO A 273 -15.21 6.66 -19.16
CA PRO A 273 -14.15 7.57 -19.63
C PRO A 273 -12.71 7.07 -19.46
N TRP A 274 -12.35 6.55 -18.28
CA TRP A 274 -11.01 5.97 -18.06
C TRP A 274 -10.82 4.57 -18.63
N SER A 275 -11.86 3.85 -19.08
CA SER A 275 -11.67 2.54 -19.71
C SER A 275 -10.79 2.70 -20.94
N SER A 276 -9.66 2.00 -20.94
CA SER A 276 -8.71 1.97 -22.05
C SER A 276 -9.38 1.58 -23.37
N ARG A 277 -8.92 2.16 -24.48
CA ARG A 277 -9.47 1.98 -25.83
C ARG A 277 -8.43 1.39 -26.76
N GLY A 278 -8.85 0.43 -27.59
CA GLY A 278 -8.06 -0.05 -28.72
C GLY A 278 -8.00 0.99 -29.86
N PRO A 279 -7.34 0.64 -30.99
CA PRO A 279 -6.53 -0.55 -31.17
C PRO A 279 -5.26 -0.51 -30.32
N TRP A 280 -4.67 -1.68 -30.03
CA TRP A 280 -3.24 -1.79 -29.75
C TRP A 280 -2.48 -1.83 -31.09
#